data_AF-A0A084R2J7-F1
#
_entry.id   AF-A0A084R2J7-F1
#
_cell.length_a   1.000
_cell.length_b   1.000
_cell.length_c   1.000
_cell.angle_alpha   90.00
_cell.angle_beta   90.00
_cell.angle_gamma   90.00
#
_symmetry.space_group_name_H-M   'P 1'
#
loop_
_entity.id
_entity.type
_entity.pdbx_description
1 polymer ?
#
loop_
_entity_poly.entity_id
_entity_poly.type
_entity_poly.pdbx_seq_one_letter_code
_entity_poly.pdbx_strand_id
1 'polypeptide(L)'
;MDIDDILRQVDPVSHGIPPETRDLQSLTRLWVAERSAPELLEWPKDGLFERVNANIKSQIERVEEMTGDMDPKANFALIVIQTELERFKFLVRSYLRARIAKVDKHTLHYLSSDELRRRLSPTELAYATRHQALLHNHYLSSFLGSFPQQLQNLNDTAGNVNMVDAPDLDTTVFIRMLCDRDVQGKGTDADVTLSAATGDILILRWSSAKPLVDIGDAELV
;
A
#
# COMPACT_ATOMS: atom_id res chain seq x y z
N MET A 1 12.86 -29.52 14.18
CA MET A 1 11.89 -28.53 13.70
C MET A 1 11.74 -28.79 12.22
N ASP A 2 10.54 -29.21 11.82
CA ASP A 2 10.24 -29.56 10.43
C ASP A 2 9.92 -28.29 9.64
N ILE A 3 10.31 -28.23 8.36
CA ILE A 3 10.10 -27.03 7.52
C ILE A 3 8.59 -26.76 7.35
N ASP A 4 7.78 -27.82 7.34
CA ASP A 4 6.32 -27.74 7.27
C ASP A 4 5.68 -27.07 8.49
N ASP A 5 6.30 -27.14 9.67
CA ASP A 5 5.81 -26.45 10.87
C ASP A 5 6.02 -24.92 10.78
N ILE A 6 7.08 -24.49 10.10
CA ILE A 6 7.36 -23.06 9.86
C ILE A 6 6.37 -22.51 8.84
N LEU A 7 6.06 -23.28 7.79
CA LEU A 7 5.09 -22.89 6.76
C LEU A 7 3.66 -22.83 7.31
N ARG A 8 3.28 -23.74 8.23
CA ARG A 8 1.98 -23.69 8.92
C ARG A 8 1.80 -22.48 9.85
N GLN A 9 2.88 -21.91 10.39
CA GLN A 9 2.82 -20.65 11.16
C GLN A 9 2.61 -19.41 10.28
N VAL A 10 2.81 -19.53 8.98
CA VAL A 10 2.60 -18.46 8.00
C VAL A 10 1.19 -18.51 7.39
N ASP A 11 0.45 -19.58 7.68
CA ASP A 11 -0.91 -19.83 7.22
C ASP A 11 -1.93 -19.02 8.06
N PRO A 12 -2.65 -18.03 7.49
CA PRO A 12 -3.48 -17.07 8.23
C PRO A 12 -4.72 -17.66 8.93
N VAL A 13 -4.98 -18.97 8.77
CA VAL A 13 -6.16 -19.67 9.30
C VAL A 13 -5.89 -20.36 10.66
N SER A 14 -4.63 -20.40 11.14
CA SER A 14 -4.30 -21.08 12.40
C SER A 14 -4.51 -20.19 13.64
N HIS A 15 -5.38 -20.64 14.55
CA HIS A 15 -5.78 -19.98 15.81
C HIS A 15 -4.67 -19.87 16.89
N GLY A 16 -3.40 -19.72 16.52
CA GLY A 16 -2.25 -19.72 17.47
C GLY A 16 -1.23 -18.59 17.31
N ILE A 17 -1.37 -17.70 16.34
CA ILE A 17 -0.38 -16.64 16.08
C ILE A 17 -0.59 -15.48 17.06
N PRO A 18 0.45 -15.03 17.79
CA PRO A 18 0.35 -13.85 18.65
C PRO A 18 -0.15 -12.62 17.85
N PRO A 19 -0.97 -11.75 18.48
CA PRO A 19 -1.58 -10.61 17.78
C PRO A 19 -0.53 -9.69 17.14
N GLU A 20 0.63 -9.49 17.81
CA GLU A 20 1.74 -8.69 17.29
C GLU A 20 2.34 -9.28 16.02
N THR A 21 2.53 -10.61 15.98
CA THR A 21 3.06 -11.31 14.80
C THR A 21 2.07 -11.25 13.64
N ARG A 22 0.77 -11.35 13.92
CA ARG A 22 -0.29 -11.19 12.92
C ARG A 22 -0.31 -9.76 12.35
N ASP A 23 -0.26 -8.74 13.20
CA ASP A 23 -0.26 -7.34 12.75
C ASP A 23 1.00 -7.02 11.91
N LEU A 24 2.15 -7.59 12.26
CA LEU A 24 3.38 -7.49 11.47
C LEU A 24 3.26 -8.19 10.11
N GLN A 25 2.69 -9.39 10.06
CA GLN A 25 2.43 -10.11 8.80
C GLN A 25 1.47 -9.32 7.90
N SER A 26 0.37 -8.81 8.46
CA SER A 26 -0.59 -7.96 7.74
C SER A 26 0.06 -6.68 7.21
N LEU A 27 0.85 -5.98 8.03
CA LEU A 27 1.58 -4.79 7.62
C LEU A 27 2.57 -5.08 6.50
N THR A 28 3.28 -6.22 6.58
CA THR A 28 4.23 -6.64 5.55
C THR A 28 3.51 -6.95 4.23
N ARG A 29 2.37 -7.64 4.27
CA ARG A 29 1.55 -7.92 3.07
C ARG A 29 1.04 -6.64 2.42
N LEU A 30 0.50 -5.71 3.21
CA LEU A 30 0.06 -4.41 2.69
C LEU A 30 1.23 -3.61 2.10
N TRP A 31 2.40 -3.66 2.73
CA TRP A 31 3.61 -3.02 2.23
C TRP A 31 4.08 -3.57 0.90
N VAL A 32 4.13 -4.90 0.75
CA VAL A 32 4.48 -5.53 -0.53
C VAL A 32 3.44 -5.19 -1.60
N ALA A 33 2.15 -5.37 -1.29
CA ALA A 33 1.06 -5.11 -2.22
C ALA A 33 1.06 -3.65 -2.71
N GLU A 34 1.22 -2.70 -1.81
CA GLU A 34 1.26 -1.28 -2.17
C GLU A 34 2.48 -0.95 -3.04
N ARG A 35 3.62 -1.62 -2.87
CA ARG A 35 4.80 -1.39 -3.72
C ARG A 35 4.67 -2.02 -5.10
N SER A 36 3.98 -3.14 -5.21
CA SER A 36 3.83 -3.91 -6.45
C SER A 36 2.62 -3.46 -7.29
N ALA A 37 1.61 -2.84 -6.69
CA ALA A 37 0.44 -2.33 -7.42
C ALA A 37 0.76 -1.04 -8.20
N PRO A 38 0.26 -0.88 -9.44
CA PRO A 38 0.45 0.35 -10.23
C PRO A 38 -0.44 1.51 -9.77
N GLU A 39 -1.58 1.21 -9.12
CA GLU A 39 -2.50 2.20 -8.55
C GLU A 39 -2.48 2.17 -7.02
N LEU A 40 -3.04 3.20 -6.39
CA LEU A 40 -3.18 3.29 -4.94
C LEU A 40 -4.24 2.28 -4.47
N LEU A 41 -3.84 1.40 -3.54
CA LEU A 41 -4.74 0.44 -2.92
C LEU A 41 -5.61 1.12 -1.85
N GLU A 42 -6.70 0.45 -1.45
CA GLU A 42 -7.60 0.99 -0.43
C GLU A 42 -6.90 1.12 0.93
N TRP A 43 -7.13 2.23 1.61
CA TRP A 43 -6.65 2.41 2.98
C TRP A 43 -7.33 1.38 3.90
N PRO A 44 -6.57 0.59 4.67
CA PRO A 44 -7.14 -0.43 5.54
C PRO A 44 -7.99 0.21 6.65
N LYS A 45 -9.24 -0.26 6.77
CA LYS A 45 -10.24 0.24 7.73
C LYS A 45 -10.34 -0.59 9.00
N ASP A 46 -9.54 -1.63 9.12
CA ASP A 46 -9.55 -2.60 10.22
C ASP A 46 -8.83 -2.11 11.48
N GLY A 47 -8.37 -0.85 11.50
CA GLY A 47 -7.66 -0.25 12.62
C GLY A 47 -6.21 -0.75 12.78
N LEU A 48 -5.63 -1.40 11.76
CA LEU A 48 -4.28 -1.97 11.84
C LEU A 48 -3.23 -0.90 12.16
N PHE A 49 -3.28 0.25 11.49
CA PHE A 49 -2.29 1.31 11.70
C PHE A 49 -2.39 1.93 13.10
N GLU A 50 -3.60 2.05 13.64
CA GLU A 50 -3.85 2.52 15.00
C GLU A 50 -3.22 1.57 16.03
N ARG A 51 -3.43 0.25 15.86
CA ARG A 51 -2.81 -0.77 16.72
C ARG A 51 -1.29 -0.77 16.60
N VAL A 52 -0.75 -0.80 15.38
CA VAL A 52 0.70 -0.79 15.14
C VAL A 52 1.34 0.47 15.72
N ASN A 53 0.74 1.64 15.54
CA ASN A 53 1.28 2.89 16.09
C ASN A 53 1.22 2.92 17.62
N ALA A 54 0.16 2.37 18.24
CA ALA A 54 0.08 2.23 19.69
C ALA A 54 1.18 1.30 20.23
N ASN A 55 1.42 0.17 19.56
CA ASN A 55 2.47 -0.77 19.93
C ASN A 55 3.88 -0.16 19.76
N ILE A 56 4.13 0.55 18.66
CA ILE A 56 5.38 1.30 18.44
C ILE A 56 5.60 2.30 19.58
N LYS A 57 4.55 3.04 19.99
CA LYS A 57 4.65 4.01 21.08
C LYS A 57 4.98 3.35 22.41
N SER A 58 4.29 2.27 22.77
CA SER A 58 4.56 1.52 24.00
C SER A 58 5.96 0.90 24.01
N GLN A 59 6.45 0.41 22.87
CA GLN A 59 7.82 -0.10 22.76
C GLN A 59 8.87 1.00 22.90
N ILE A 60 8.61 2.22 22.43
CA ILE A 60 9.50 3.37 22.64
C ILE A 60 9.61 3.66 24.15
N GLU A 61 8.49 3.77 24.85
CA GLU A 61 8.44 4.03 26.30
C GLU A 61 9.22 2.94 27.07
N ARG A 62 9.01 1.66 26.71
CA ARG A 62 9.74 0.54 27.33
C ARG A 62 11.25 0.61 27.08
N VAL A 63 11.68 0.98 25.87
CA VAL A 63 13.11 1.14 25.53
C VAL A 63 13.73 2.26 26.36
N GLU A 64 13.02 3.37 26.56
CA GLU A 64 13.47 4.49 27.38
C GLU A 64 13.65 4.08 28.85
N GLU A 65 12.67 3.37 29.42
CA GLU A 65 12.74 2.82 30.79
C GLU A 65 13.94 1.88 30.98
N MET A 66 14.08 0.88 30.10
CA MET A 66 15.19 -0.10 30.18
C MET A 66 16.57 0.53 30.00
N THR A 67 16.66 1.64 29.24
CA THR A 67 17.91 2.38 29.08
C THR A 67 18.28 3.15 30.35
N GLY A 68 17.30 3.58 31.14
CA GLY A 68 17.50 4.27 32.41
C GLY A 68 18.04 3.38 33.54
N ASP A 69 17.64 2.11 33.57
CA ASP A 69 17.97 1.17 34.66
C ASP A 69 19.40 0.58 34.61
N MET A 70 20.14 0.79 33.51
CA MET A 70 21.57 0.43 33.34
C MET A 70 21.97 -1.01 33.77
N ASP A 71 21.06 -2.00 33.71
CA ASP A 71 21.37 -3.41 34.00
C ASP A 71 22.19 -4.05 32.85
N PRO A 72 23.45 -4.48 33.08
CA PRO A 72 24.27 -5.10 32.05
C PRO A 72 23.67 -6.39 31.46
N LYS A 73 22.81 -7.11 32.20
CA LYS A 73 22.13 -8.31 31.70
C LYS A 73 20.99 -7.99 30.75
N ALA A 74 20.39 -6.80 30.86
CA ALA A 74 19.32 -6.34 29.98
C ALA A 74 19.83 -5.80 28.63
N ASN A 75 21.13 -5.50 28.50
CA ASN A 75 21.70 -4.90 27.29
C ASN A 75 21.43 -5.72 26.01
N PHE A 76 21.52 -7.05 26.05
CA PHE A 76 21.22 -7.87 24.87
C PHE A 76 19.74 -7.80 24.48
N ALA A 77 18.84 -7.90 25.46
CA ALA A 77 17.39 -7.78 25.23
C ALA A 77 17.02 -6.38 24.72
N LEU A 78 17.67 -5.32 25.23
CA LEU A 78 17.49 -3.95 24.77
C LEU A 78 17.87 -3.79 23.29
N ILE A 79 19.01 -4.33 22.86
CA ILE A 79 19.43 -4.30 21.45
C ILE A 79 18.41 -5.00 20.55
N VAL A 80 17.90 -6.16 20.96
CA VAL A 80 16.88 -6.91 20.20
C VAL A 80 15.60 -6.10 20.07
N ILE A 81 15.10 -5.52 21.17
CA ILE A 81 13.87 -4.73 21.18
C ILE A 81 14.03 -3.45 20.33
N GLN A 82 15.17 -2.75 20.45
CA GLN A 82 15.47 -1.58 19.63
C GLN A 82 15.52 -1.91 18.14
N THR A 83 16.16 -3.03 17.78
CA THR A 83 16.26 -3.48 16.38
C THR A 83 14.88 -3.80 15.81
N GLU A 84 14.03 -4.49 16.56
CA GLU A 84 12.68 -4.81 16.13
C GLU A 84 11.81 -3.55 16.00
N LEU A 85 11.94 -2.60 16.93
CA LEU A 85 11.28 -1.30 16.85
C LEU A 85 11.66 -0.53 15.56
N GLU A 86 12.95 -0.53 15.18
CA GLU A 86 13.36 0.07 13.90
C GLU A 86 12.76 -0.64 12.70
N ARG A 87 12.62 -1.97 12.74
CA ARG A 87 12.00 -2.75 11.67
C ARG A 87 10.53 -2.38 11.47
N PHE A 88 9.75 -2.24 12.54
CA PHE A 88 8.36 -1.76 12.46
C PHE A 88 8.28 -0.34 11.91
N LYS A 89 9.11 0.58 12.44
CA LYS A 89 9.14 1.97 11.97
C LYS A 89 9.55 2.08 10.50
N PHE A 90 10.47 1.23 10.04
CA PHE A 90 10.85 1.13 8.63
C PHE A 90 9.67 0.72 7.76
N LEU A 91 8.95 -0.35 8.12
CA LEU A 91 7.80 -0.85 7.37
C LEU A 91 6.71 0.21 7.23
N VAL A 92 6.31 0.83 8.34
CA VAL A 92 5.28 1.90 8.33
C VAL A 92 5.72 3.07 7.44
N ARG A 93 6.96 3.55 7.59
CA ARG A 93 7.48 4.68 6.78
C ARG A 93 7.59 4.31 5.31
N SER A 94 8.04 3.11 4.99
CA SER A 94 8.20 2.66 3.61
C SER A 94 6.85 2.50 2.92
N TYR A 95 5.84 1.96 3.61
CA TYR A 95 4.46 1.89 3.12
C TYR A 95 3.89 3.28 2.83
N LEU A 96 3.96 4.20 3.80
CA LEU A 96 3.44 5.55 3.64
C LEU A 96 4.16 6.32 2.51
N ARG A 97 5.48 6.15 2.35
CA ARG A 97 6.22 6.75 1.23
C ARG A 97 5.77 6.20 -0.13
N ALA A 98 5.54 4.90 -0.25
CA ALA A 98 5.04 4.30 -1.48
C ALA A 98 3.66 4.88 -1.86
N ARG A 99 2.77 5.04 -0.87
CA ARG A 99 1.45 5.64 -1.06
C ARG A 99 1.53 7.11 -1.46
N ILE A 100 2.28 7.92 -0.73
CA ILE A 100 2.45 9.34 -1.04
C ILE A 100 3.01 9.52 -2.45
N ALA A 101 3.99 8.71 -2.87
CA ALA A 101 4.54 8.78 -4.22
C ALA A 101 3.47 8.55 -5.31
N LYS A 102 2.53 7.61 -5.10
CA LYS A 102 1.40 7.39 -6.01
C LYS A 102 0.39 8.53 -5.98
N VAL A 103 0.09 9.04 -4.77
CA VAL A 103 -0.80 10.18 -4.59
C VAL A 103 -0.24 11.40 -5.33
N ASP A 104 1.03 11.75 -5.15
CA ASP A 104 1.68 12.87 -5.81
C ASP A 104 1.60 12.73 -7.34
N LYS A 105 1.96 11.55 -7.85
CA LYS A 105 1.97 11.27 -9.30
C LYS A 105 0.58 11.42 -9.94
N HIS A 106 -0.48 11.07 -9.24
CA HIS A 106 -1.85 11.04 -9.76
C HIS A 106 -2.83 11.83 -8.87
N THR A 107 -2.42 13.00 -8.37
CA THR A 107 -3.17 13.77 -7.37
C THR A 107 -4.58 14.11 -7.85
N LEU A 108 -4.70 14.69 -9.05
CA LEU A 108 -5.99 15.06 -9.66
C LEU A 108 -6.89 13.84 -9.87
N HIS A 109 -6.33 12.70 -10.28
CA HIS A 109 -7.08 11.46 -10.46
C HIS A 109 -7.71 11.01 -9.14
N TYR A 110 -6.94 10.92 -8.06
CA TYR A 110 -7.48 10.46 -6.77
C TYR A 110 -8.45 11.46 -6.13
N LEU A 111 -8.33 12.75 -6.42
CA LEU A 111 -9.27 13.77 -5.96
C LEU A 111 -10.53 13.88 -6.84
N SER A 112 -10.58 13.21 -8.00
CA SER A 112 -11.68 13.37 -8.98
C SER A 112 -13.01 12.76 -8.57
N SER A 113 -13.01 11.68 -7.77
CA SER A 113 -14.24 10.96 -7.39
C SER A 113 -14.22 10.51 -5.92
N ASP A 114 -15.41 10.37 -5.33
CA ASP A 114 -15.55 9.94 -3.94
C ASP A 114 -15.15 8.46 -3.73
N GLU A 115 -15.21 7.63 -4.76
CA GLU A 115 -14.68 6.26 -4.76
C GLU A 115 -13.16 6.28 -4.56
N LEU A 116 -12.45 7.11 -5.32
CA LEU A 116 -10.99 7.20 -5.25
C LEU A 116 -10.54 7.89 -3.98
N ARG A 117 -11.25 8.93 -3.52
CA ARG A 117 -10.97 9.61 -2.24
C ARG A 117 -11.07 8.66 -1.05
N ARG A 118 -11.97 7.69 -1.08
CA ARG A 118 -12.10 6.65 -0.04
C ARG A 118 -10.89 5.73 0.08
N ARG A 119 -10.02 5.69 -0.94
CA ARG A 119 -8.77 4.91 -0.88
C ARG A 119 -7.66 5.60 -0.09
N LEU A 120 -7.78 6.91 0.19
CA LEU A 120 -6.79 7.67 0.94
C LEU A 120 -7.11 7.62 2.43
N SER A 121 -6.07 7.67 3.27
CA SER A 121 -6.24 7.99 4.67
C SER A 121 -6.72 9.45 4.85
N PRO A 122 -7.30 9.82 6.00
CA PRO A 122 -7.69 11.22 6.26
C PRO A 122 -6.54 12.21 6.15
N THR A 123 -5.33 11.81 6.56
CA THR A 123 -4.13 12.64 6.49
C THR A 123 -3.59 12.73 5.05
N GLU A 124 -3.66 11.64 4.27
CA GLU A 124 -3.31 11.62 2.85
C GLU A 124 -4.27 12.50 2.03
N LEU A 125 -5.58 12.48 2.32
CA LEU A 125 -6.56 13.34 1.66
C LEU A 125 -6.30 14.82 1.94
N ALA A 126 -6.02 15.16 3.21
CA ALA A 126 -5.66 16.52 3.59
C ALA A 126 -4.35 16.97 2.92
N TYR A 127 -3.36 16.08 2.82
CA TYR A 127 -2.11 16.32 2.11
C TYR A 127 -2.35 16.58 0.62
N ALA A 128 -3.04 15.67 -0.09
CA ALA A 128 -3.33 15.78 -1.52
C ALA A 128 -4.09 17.07 -1.85
N THR A 129 -5.09 17.43 -1.04
CA THR A 129 -5.89 18.65 -1.23
C THR A 129 -5.02 19.91 -1.08
N ARG A 130 -4.16 19.96 -0.06
CA ARG A 130 -3.25 21.09 0.16
C ARG A 130 -2.17 21.17 -0.92
N HIS A 131 -1.60 20.03 -1.30
CA HIS A 131 -0.61 19.92 -2.36
C HIS A 131 -1.17 20.45 -3.68
N GLN A 132 -2.37 20.00 -4.07
CA GLN A 132 -3.04 20.46 -5.30
C GLN A 132 -3.33 21.96 -5.28
N ALA A 133 -3.78 22.51 -4.14
CA ALA A 133 -4.03 23.94 -4.01
C ALA A 133 -2.74 24.77 -4.15
N LEU A 134 -1.64 24.33 -3.52
CA LEU A 134 -0.34 24.98 -3.63
C LEU A 134 0.18 24.99 -5.08
N LEU A 135 0.11 23.84 -5.74
CA LEU A 135 0.56 23.67 -7.12
C LEU A 135 -0.30 24.50 -8.09
N HIS A 136 -1.62 24.49 -7.93
CA HIS A 136 -2.52 25.32 -8.73
C HIS A 136 -2.24 26.81 -8.55
N ASN A 137 -2.08 27.29 -7.31
CA ASN A 137 -1.74 28.70 -7.04
C ASN A 137 -0.38 29.09 -7.64
N HIS A 138 0.60 28.21 -7.58
CA HIS A 138 1.90 28.42 -8.21
C HIS A 138 1.77 28.54 -9.73
N TYR A 139 1.04 27.65 -10.39
CA TYR A 139 0.84 27.73 -11.85
C TYR A 139 0.01 28.95 -12.26
N LEU A 140 -1.03 29.29 -11.49
CA LEU A 140 -1.85 30.48 -11.71
C LEU A 140 -1.03 31.77 -11.66
N SER A 141 -0.21 31.92 -10.63
CA SER A 141 0.67 33.08 -10.46
C SER A 141 1.82 33.14 -11.48
N SER A 142 2.28 31.97 -11.95
CA SER A 142 3.49 31.88 -12.79
C SER A 142 3.17 32.01 -14.28
N PHE A 143 2.09 31.39 -14.78
CA PHE A 143 1.75 31.45 -16.20
C PHE A 143 0.26 31.33 -16.53
N LEU A 144 -0.53 30.51 -15.82
CA LEU A 144 -1.94 30.29 -16.19
C LEU A 144 -2.80 31.56 -16.06
N GLY A 145 -2.46 32.49 -15.17
CA GLY A 145 -3.17 33.77 -15.05
C GLY A 145 -3.12 34.63 -16.32
N SER A 146 -2.17 34.38 -17.22
CA SER A 146 -2.08 35.04 -18.53
C SER A 146 -2.92 34.37 -19.62
N PHE A 147 -3.42 33.14 -19.37
CA PHE A 147 -4.16 32.37 -20.36
C PHE A 147 -5.65 32.75 -20.34
N PRO A 148 -6.39 32.55 -21.44
CA PRO A 148 -7.85 32.64 -21.44
C PRO A 148 -8.47 31.71 -20.39
N GLN A 149 -9.58 32.12 -19.76
CA GLN A 149 -10.22 31.37 -18.66
C GLN A 149 -10.49 29.90 -18.98
N GLN A 150 -10.78 29.58 -20.25
CA GLN A 150 -11.05 28.21 -20.68
C GLN A 150 -9.82 27.29 -20.53
N LEU A 151 -8.60 27.82 -20.60
CA LEU A 151 -7.34 27.07 -20.56
C LEU A 151 -6.64 27.15 -19.20
N GLN A 152 -7.26 27.76 -18.19
CA GLN A 152 -6.68 27.88 -16.85
C GLN A 152 -6.89 26.62 -15.99
N ASN A 153 -7.81 25.75 -16.38
CA ASN A 153 -8.13 24.53 -15.66
C ASN A 153 -7.16 23.40 -16.04
N LEU A 154 -6.70 22.64 -15.04
CA LEU A 154 -5.74 21.53 -15.20
C LEU A 154 -6.40 20.16 -15.33
N ASN A 155 -7.73 20.12 -15.35
CA ASN A 155 -8.55 18.90 -15.42
C ASN A 155 -9.42 18.90 -16.67
N ASP A 156 -8.99 19.55 -17.74
CA ASP A 156 -9.75 19.59 -18.99
C ASP A 156 -9.77 18.21 -19.66
N THR A 157 -10.92 17.88 -20.24
CA THR A 157 -11.16 16.66 -21.03
C THR A 157 -11.65 17.00 -22.44
N ALA A 158 -11.57 18.27 -22.84
CA ALA A 158 -11.92 18.72 -24.18
C ALA A 158 -10.99 18.10 -25.25
N GLY A 159 -11.54 17.87 -26.45
CA GLY A 159 -10.74 17.43 -27.60
C GLY A 159 -10.25 15.98 -27.56
N ASN A 160 -10.94 15.10 -26.80
CA ASN A 160 -10.56 13.68 -26.66
C ASN A 160 -9.20 13.47 -25.97
N VAL A 161 -8.65 14.50 -25.32
CA VAL A 161 -7.43 14.42 -24.51
C VAL A 161 -7.82 14.64 -23.06
N ASN A 162 -7.56 13.66 -22.21
CA ASN A 162 -7.75 13.79 -20.76
C ASN A 162 -6.44 14.32 -20.16
N MET A 163 -6.46 15.52 -19.59
CA MET A 163 -5.30 16.09 -18.90
C MET A 163 -5.05 15.48 -17.52
N VAL A 164 -5.99 14.67 -17.01
CA VAL A 164 -5.85 13.98 -15.72
C VAL A 164 -5.09 12.68 -15.94
N ASP A 165 -3.80 12.68 -15.59
CA ASP A 165 -2.97 11.48 -15.59
C ASP A 165 -3.49 10.44 -14.59
N ALA A 166 -3.78 9.24 -15.08
CA ALA A 166 -4.26 8.12 -14.29
C ALA A 166 -3.22 6.98 -14.22
N PRO A 167 -3.29 6.11 -13.20
CA PRO A 167 -2.47 4.90 -13.15
C PRO A 167 -2.71 3.99 -14.36
N ASP A 168 -1.66 3.35 -14.86
CA ASP A 168 -1.74 2.37 -15.94
C ASP A 168 -2.21 1.01 -15.42
N LEU A 169 -3.47 0.67 -15.71
CA LEU A 169 -4.09 -0.58 -15.28
C LEU A 169 -3.62 -1.80 -16.08
N ASP A 170 -2.90 -1.63 -17.19
CA ASP A 170 -2.35 -2.74 -17.97
C ASP A 170 -0.89 -3.05 -17.62
N THR A 171 -0.34 -2.37 -16.62
CA THR A 171 0.95 -2.69 -16.01
C THR A 171 0.98 -4.16 -15.57
N THR A 172 2.04 -4.88 -15.93
CA THR A 172 2.24 -6.28 -15.54
C THR A 172 2.64 -6.39 -14.07
N VAL A 173 1.96 -7.27 -13.34
CA VAL A 173 2.22 -7.57 -11.92
C VAL A 173 2.44 -9.07 -11.72
N PHE A 174 3.15 -9.43 -10.65
CA PHE A 174 3.26 -10.79 -10.17
C PHE A 174 2.25 -11.00 -9.03
N ILE A 175 1.43 -12.04 -9.15
CA ILE A 175 0.53 -12.46 -8.09
C ILE A 175 0.83 -13.89 -7.67
N ARG A 176 0.63 -14.19 -6.39
CA ARG A 176 0.64 -15.54 -5.83
C ARG A 176 -0.78 -15.94 -5.46
N MET A 177 -1.23 -17.10 -5.95
CA MET A 177 -2.55 -17.63 -5.66
C MET A 177 -2.63 -18.14 -4.22
N LEU A 178 -3.72 -17.80 -3.52
CA LEU A 178 -4.03 -18.24 -2.16
C LEU A 178 -5.10 -19.34 -2.13
N CYS A 179 -5.79 -19.57 -3.25
CA CYS A 179 -6.76 -20.64 -3.43
C CYS A 179 -6.74 -21.16 -4.87
N ASP A 180 -7.23 -22.39 -5.07
CA ASP A 180 -7.34 -22.99 -6.40
C ASP A 180 -8.48 -22.31 -7.17
N ARG A 181 -8.16 -21.71 -8.32
CA ARG A 181 -9.13 -20.96 -9.13
C ARG A 181 -8.72 -20.87 -10.59
N ASP A 182 -9.72 -20.85 -11.47
CA ASP A 182 -9.51 -20.50 -12.87
C ASP A 182 -9.32 -18.98 -13.00
N VAL A 183 -8.14 -18.60 -13.51
CA VAL A 183 -7.69 -17.22 -13.68
C VAL A 183 -7.86 -16.82 -15.14
N GLN A 184 -8.63 -15.76 -15.37
CA GLN A 184 -8.81 -15.14 -16.69
C GLN A 184 -7.81 -14.00 -16.86
N GLY A 185 -6.90 -14.13 -17.83
CA GLY A 185 -5.92 -13.11 -18.18
C GLY A 185 -6.21 -12.50 -19.54
N LYS A 186 -6.29 -11.17 -19.61
CA LYS A 186 -6.36 -10.45 -20.89
C LYS A 186 -4.98 -10.42 -21.55
N GLY A 187 -4.82 -11.13 -22.65
CA GLY A 187 -3.58 -11.18 -23.42
C GLY A 187 -3.47 -10.03 -24.44
N THR A 188 -2.37 -9.99 -25.19
CA THR A 188 -2.23 -9.10 -26.35
C THR A 188 -2.91 -9.70 -27.58
N ASP A 189 -2.74 -11.01 -27.80
CA ASP A 189 -3.25 -11.70 -29.00
C ASP A 189 -4.58 -12.41 -28.74
N ALA A 190 -4.75 -13.00 -27.54
CA ALA A 190 -5.96 -13.69 -27.12
C ALA A 190 -6.10 -13.68 -25.60
N ASP A 191 -7.35 -13.68 -25.13
CA ASP A 191 -7.66 -13.89 -23.72
C ASP A 191 -7.47 -15.37 -23.38
N VAL A 192 -6.84 -15.63 -22.24
CA VAL A 192 -6.51 -17.00 -21.78
C VAL A 192 -7.14 -17.23 -20.42
N THR A 193 -7.75 -18.41 -20.26
CA THR A 193 -8.14 -18.92 -18.94
C THR A 193 -7.18 -20.03 -18.55
N LEU A 194 -6.58 -19.91 -17.37
CA LEU A 194 -5.64 -20.89 -16.82
C LEU A 194 -6.18 -21.38 -15.48
N SER A 195 -6.22 -22.70 -15.27
CA SER A 195 -6.48 -23.25 -13.95
C SER A 195 -5.21 -23.12 -13.09
N ALA A 196 -5.28 -22.35 -12.01
CA ALA A 196 -4.16 -22.09 -11.13
C ALA A 196 -4.39 -22.72 -9.76
N ALA A 197 -3.36 -23.34 -9.20
CA ALA A 197 -3.40 -23.94 -7.88
C ALA A 197 -2.86 -22.97 -6.82
N THR A 198 -3.20 -23.24 -5.57
CA THR A 198 -2.70 -22.52 -4.39
C THR A 198 -1.17 -22.55 -4.37
N GLY A 199 -0.55 -21.38 -4.26
CA GLY A 199 0.90 -21.21 -4.27
C GLY A 199 1.50 -20.90 -5.65
N ASP A 200 0.75 -21.06 -6.74
CA ASP A 200 1.22 -20.71 -8.08
C ASP A 200 1.49 -19.20 -8.19
N ILE A 201 2.56 -18.84 -8.89
CA ILE A 201 2.91 -17.44 -9.19
C ILE A 201 2.59 -17.17 -10.66
N LEU A 202 1.73 -16.19 -10.90
CA LEU A 202 1.27 -15.80 -12.22
C LEU A 202 1.70 -14.37 -12.55
N ILE A 203 1.94 -14.12 -13.84
CA ILE A 203 2.20 -12.78 -14.39
C ILE A 203 0.96 -12.36 -15.16
N LEU A 204 0.33 -11.27 -14.74
CA LEU A 204 -0.90 -10.77 -15.35
C LEU A 204 -0.85 -9.25 -15.48
N ARG A 205 -1.68 -8.71 -16.36
CA ARG A 205 -2.00 -7.28 -16.31
C ARG A 205 -2.78 -6.97 -15.04
N TRP A 206 -2.50 -5.83 -14.42
CA TRP A 206 -3.17 -5.41 -13.19
C TRP A 206 -4.70 -5.39 -13.34
N SER A 207 -5.22 -5.01 -14.50
CA SER A 207 -6.65 -5.03 -14.83
C SER A 207 -7.32 -6.41 -14.65
N SER A 208 -6.56 -7.50 -14.85
CA SER A 208 -7.03 -8.88 -14.64
C SER A 208 -6.72 -9.40 -13.23
N ALA A 209 -5.60 -8.95 -12.63
CA ALA A 209 -5.19 -9.35 -11.29
C ALA A 209 -6.00 -8.67 -10.16
N LYS A 210 -6.40 -7.41 -10.36
CA LYS A 210 -7.05 -6.57 -9.34
C LYS A 210 -8.26 -7.24 -8.68
N PRO A 211 -9.23 -7.83 -9.41
CA PRO A 211 -10.38 -8.48 -8.77
C PRO A 211 -9.98 -9.66 -7.87
N LEU A 212 -8.93 -10.42 -8.23
CA LEU A 212 -8.45 -11.54 -7.42
C LEU A 212 -7.80 -11.04 -6.12
N VAL A 213 -7.05 -9.94 -6.21
CA VAL A 213 -6.40 -9.30 -5.05
C VAL A 213 -7.44 -8.64 -4.14
N ASP A 214 -8.43 -7.94 -4.69
CA ASP A 214 -9.49 -7.27 -3.93
C ASP A 214 -10.37 -8.27 -3.15
N ILE A 215 -10.61 -9.47 -3.72
CA ILE A 215 -11.37 -10.54 -3.06
C ILE A 215 -10.52 -11.28 -2.00
N GLY A 216 -9.19 -11.24 -2.13
CA GLY A 216 -8.26 -11.96 -1.26
C GLY A 216 -7.92 -13.38 -1.72
N ASP A 217 -8.20 -13.71 -2.98
CA ASP A 217 -7.86 -15.01 -3.59
C ASP A 217 -6.42 -15.07 -4.10
N ALA A 218 -5.79 -13.91 -4.27
CA ALA A 218 -4.39 -13.77 -4.62
C ALA A 218 -3.76 -12.61 -3.85
N GLU A 219 -2.44 -12.67 -3.65
CA GLU A 219 -1.67 -11.56 -3.13
C GLU A 219 -0.59 -11.12 -4.12
N LEU A 220 -0.22 -9.85 -4.09
CA LEU A 220 0.89 -9.31 -4.86
C LEU A 220 2.22 -9.73 -4.26
N VAL A 221 3.19 -10.00 -5.13
CA VAL A 221 4.57 -10.41 -4.77
C VAL A 221 5.55 -9.26 -4.97
#